data_AF-A0A7S3PDE5-F1
#
_entry.id   AF-A0A7S3PDE5-F1
#
_cell.length_a   1.000
_cell.length_b   1.000
_cell.length_c   1.000
_cell.angle_alpha   90.00
_cell.angle_beta   90.00
_cell.angle_gamma   90.00
#
_symmetry.space_group_name_H-M   'P 1'
#
loop_
_entity.id
_entity.type
_entity.pdbx_description
1 polymer ?
#
loop_
_entity_poly.entity_id
_entity_poly.type
_entity_poly.pdbx_seq_one_letter_code
_entity_poly.pdbx_strand_id
1 'polypeptide(L)'
;SADHLEPMIDRFAQFFISPKFTPSATDREINAVDSEHQMRITDDFRRQLGILLADVNDNHPYHWGSGNAETLRENTESQGINLHSELLKFYDEYYSSNQMSVCVLGKESLDELQNLVIRKF
;
A
#
# COMPACT_ATOMS: atom_id res chain seq x y z
N SER A 1 3.30 -17.65 17.28
CA SER A 1 4.14 -18.87 17.29
C SER A 1 4.44 -19.27 15.87
N ALA A 2 5.56 -19.96 15.61
CA ALA A 2 5.87 -20.54 14.30
C ALA A 2 4.79 -21.53 13.81
N ASP A 3 4.01 -22.10 14.74
CA ASP A 3 2.93 -23.07 14.43
C ASP A 3 1.70 -22.49 13.70
N HIS A 4 1.70 -21.18 13.42
CA HIS A 4 0.58 -20.50 12.77
C HIS A 4 0.95 -19.95 11.40
N LEU A 5 2.05 -20.42 10.80
CA LEU A 5 2.55 -19.90 9.53
C LEU A 5 1.51 -20.05 8.40
N GLU A 6 0.96 -21.24 8.17
CA GLU A 6 -0.01 -21.47 7.09
C GLU A 6 -1.28 -20.59 7.24
N PRO A 7 -1.95 -20.53 8.40
CA PRO A 7 -3.09 -19.61 8.58
C PRO A 7 -2.73 -18.13 8.44
N MET A 8 -1.50 -17.72 8.75
CA MET A 8 -1.06 -16.33 8.56
C MET A 8 -0.84 -16.03 7.07
N ILE A 9 -0.17 -16.93 6.34
CA ILE A 9 0.04 -16.80 4.90
C ILE A 9 -1.29 -16.81 4.16
N ASP A 10 -2.23 -17.68 4.55
CA ASP A 10 -3.55 -17.75 3.94
C ASP A 10 -4.30 -16.40 4.00
N ARG A 11 -4.27 -15.73 5.16
CA ARG A 11 -4.86 -14.40 5.33
C ARG A 11 -4.08 -13.32 4.58
N PHE A 12 -2.76 -13.38 4.62
CA PHE A 12 -1.88 -12.41 3.96
C PHE A 12 -2.02 -12.44 2.44
N ALA A 13 -2.11 -13.64 1.84
CA ALA A 13 -2.32 -13.80 0.41
C ALA A 13 -3.60 -13.10 -0.08
N GLN A 14 -4.66 -13.05 0.73
CA GLN A 14 -5.91 -12.37 0.38
C GLN A 14 -5.74 -10.86 0.15
N PHE A 15 -4.69 -10.23 0.67
CA PHE A 15 -4.40 -8.82 0.39
C PHE A 15 -4.09 -8.58 -1.09
N PHE A 16 -3.52 -9.59 -1.76
CA PHE A 16 -3.12 -9.52 -3.16
C PHE A 16 -4.11 -10.21 -4.09
N ILE A 17 -5.02 -11.05 -3.58
CA ILE A 17 -5.99 -11.82 -4.38
C ILE A 17 -7.37 -11.17 -4.42
N SER A 18 -7.90 -10.73 -3.27
CA SER A 18 -9.26 -10.19 -3.18
C SER A 18 -9.39 -9.21 -1.99
N PRO A 19 -8.60 -8.12 -1.95
CA PRO A 19 -8.79 -7.06 -0.97
C PRO A 19 -10.20 -6.48 -1.09
N LYS A 20 -10.83 -6.20 0.04
CA LYS A 20 -12.23 -5.75 0.06
C LYS A 20 -12.41 -4.26 -0.23
N PHE A 21 -11.39 -3.45 0.09
CA PHE A 21 -11.41 -1.99 -0.05
C PHE A 21 -12.77 -1.38 0.29
N THR A 22 -13.36 -1.70 1.44
CA THR A 22 -14.72 -1.20 1.71
C THR A 22 -14.69 0.32 1.84
N PRO A 23 -15.67 1.08 1.29
CA PRO A 23 -15.65 2.55 1.33
C PRO A 23 -15.43 3.12 2.75
N SER A 24 -16.11 2.54 3.75
CA SER A 24 -15.96 2.95 5.16
C SER A 24 -14.59 2.65 5.78
N ALA A 25 -13.81 1.73 5.22
CA ALA A 25 -12.44 1.47 5.63
C ALA A 25 -11.50 2.45 4.92
N THR A 26 -11.69 2.68 3.62
CA THR A 26 -10.95 3.69 2.85
C THR A 26 -11.06 5.06 3.50
N ASP A 27 -12.26 5.50 3.88
CA ASP A 27 -12.46 6.82 4.50
C ASP A 27 -11.74 6.97 5.85
N ARG A 28 -11.73 5.90 6.66
CA ARG A 28 -11.01 5.88 7.94
C ARG A 28 -9.50 5.86 7.74
N GLU A 29 -9.04 5.11 6.74
CA GLU A 29 -7.62 4.99 6.44
C GLU A 29 -7.02 6.31 5.96
N ILE A 30 -7.76 7.14 5.22
CA ILE A 30 -7.33 8.50 4.85
C ILE A 30 -6.97 9.33 6.10
N ASN A 31 -7.73 9.21 7.19
CA ASN A 31 -7.43 9.93 8.43
C ASN A 31 -6.17 9.39 9.13
N ALA A 32 -5.90 8.08 8.99
CA ALA A 32 -4.67 7.47 9.51
C ALA A 32 -3.45 7.94 8.71
N VAL A 33 -3.54 7.99 7.37
CA VAL A 33 -2.50 8.56 6.49
C VAL A 33 -2.23 10.02 6.82
N ASP A 34 -3.28 10.82 7.02
CA ASP A 34 -3.13 12.21 7.44
C ASP A 34 -2.44 12.33 8.81
N SER A 35 -2.84 11.51 9.78
CA SER A 35 -2.21 11.47 11.10
C SER A 35 -0.72 11.12 11.01
N GLU A 36 -0.35 10.15 10.16
CA GLU A 36 1.04 9.80 9.88
C GLU A 36 1.80 10.99 9.25
N HIS A 37 1.18 11.68 8.29
CA HIS A 37 1.75 12.89 7.71
C HIS A 37 2.01 13.96 8.76
N GLN A 38 1.00 14.30 9.58
CA GLN A 38 1.10 15.33 10.63
C GLN A 38 2.20 15.00 11.66
N MET A 39 2.30 13.74 12.09
CA MET A 39 3.36 13.29 13.01
C MET A 39 4.77 13.48 12.47
N ARG A 40 4.91 13.63 11.15
CA ARG A 40 6.20 13.64 10.44
C ARG A 40 6.52 14.99 9.80
N ILE A 41 5.71 16.03 10.01
CA ILE A 41 5.96 17.38 9.48
C ILE A 41 7.24 18.02 10.06
N THR A 42 7.57 17.69 11.30
CA THR A 42 8.75 18.21 12.01
C THR A 42 10.00 17.35 11.84
N ASP A 43 9.92 16.27 11.07
CA ASP A 43 11.05 15.41 10.76
C ASP A 43 11.97 16.11 9.74
N ASP A 44 13.18 16.47 10.14
CA ASP A 44 14.11 17.24 9.31
C ASP A 44 14.50 16.51 8.02
N PHE A 45 14.62 15.19 8.07
CA PHE A 45 14.90 14.38 6.89
C PHE A 45 13.77 14.51 5.85
N ARG A 46 12.50 14.43 6.28
CA ARG A 46 11.35 14.66 5.41
C ARG A 46 11.24 16.08 4.90
N ARG A 47 11.57 17.08 5.72
CA ARG A 47 11.58 18.49 5.29
C ARG A 47 12.62 18.71 4.19
N GLN A 48 13.81 18.15 4.35
CA GLN A 48 14.86 18.18 3.32
C GLN A 48 14.40 17.48 2.03
N LEU A 49 13.77 16.31 2.15
CA LEU A 49 13.18 15.61 1.00
C LEU A 49 12.08 16.45 0.32
N GLY A 50 11.23 17.13 1.08
CA GLY A 50 10.20 18.02 0.55
C GLY A 50 10.78 19.18 -0.25
N ILE A 51 11.88 19.79 0.22
CA ILE A 51 12.60 20.83 -0.53
C ILE A 51 13.17 20.26 -1.84
N LEU A 52 13.78 19.08 -1.80
CA LEU A 52 14.29 18.42 -3.00
C LEU A 52 13.16 18.18 -4.01
N LEU A 53 12.04 17.60 -3.57
CA LEU A 53 10.90 17.30 -4.43
C LEU A 53 10.26 18.56 -5.04
N ALA A 54 10.34 19.70 -4.35
CA ALA A 54 9.87 20.99 -4.87
C ALA A 54 10.79 21.59 -5.96
N ASP A 55 12.04 21.12 -6.07
CA ASP A 55 13.02 21.55 -7.09
C ASP A 55 13.13 20.55 -8.26
N VAL A 56 12.50 19.37 -8.14
CA VAL A 56 12.44 18.37 -9.20
C VAL A 56 11.53 18.86 -10.33
N ASN A 57 11.90 18.55 -11.58
CA ASN A 57 11.07 18.83 -12.74
C ASN A 57 9.67 18.22 -12.59
N ASP A 58 8.62 19.02 -12.69
CA ASP A 58 7.22 18.61 -12.57
C ASP A 58 6.80 17.49 -13.54
N ASN A 59 7.51 17.32 -14.67
CA ASN A 59 7.26 16.24 -15.63
C ASN A 59 7.96 14.92 -15.26
N HIS A 60 8.78 14.91 -14.21
CA HIS A 60 9.46 13.71 -13.73
C HIS A 60 8.55 12.95 -12.74
N PRO A 61 8.47 11.62 -12.79
CA PRO A 61 7.61 10.83 -11.89
C PRO A 61 8.07 10.83 -10.42
N TYR A 62 9.12 11.59 -10.07
CA TYR A 62 9.65 11.61 -8.71
C TYR A 62 8.93 12.71 -7.93
N HIS A 63 7.81 12.33 -7.34
CA HIS A 63 6.94 13.22 -6.59
C HIS A 63 6.75 12.75 -5.15
N TRP A 64 6.12 13.60 -4.34
CA TRP A 64 5.73 13.24 -2.99
C TRP A 64 4.67 12.12 -3.03
N GLY A 65 4.95 11.01 -2.35
CA GLY A 65 4.12 9.80 -2.43
C GLY A 65 3.35 9.46 -1.15
N SER A 66 3.52 10.20 -0.05
CA SER A 66 2.86 9.83 1.21
C SER A 66 1.35 10.13 1.21
N GLY A 67 0.94 11.22 0.56
CA GLY A 67 -0.44 11.70 0.63
C GLY A 67 -0.83 12.22 2.02
N ASN A 68 -2.03 12.79 2.09
CA ASN A 68 -2.68 13.34 3.27
C ASN A 68 -4.18 13.54 2.99
N ALA A 69 -4.95 14.11 3.93
CA ALA A 69 -6.38 14.34 3.72
C ALA A 69 -6.67 15.31 2.57
N GLU A 70 -5.83 16.34 2.38
CA GLU A 70 -5.97 17.30 1.28
C GLU A 70 -5.89 16.59 -0.09
N THR A 71 -4.85 15.79 -0.31
CA THR A 71 -4.61 15.10 -1.59
C THR A 71 -5.57 13.96 -1.86
N LEU A 72 -5.92 13.17 -0.84
CA LEU A 72 -6.71 11.96 -0.99
C LEU A 72 -8.22 12.20 -0.81
N ARG A 73 -8.65 13.32 -0.23
CA ARG A 73 -10.07 13.65 -0.05
C ARG A 73 -10.41 14.96 -0.73
N GLU A 74 -9.94 16.09 -0.23
CA GLU A 74 -10.37 17.43 -0.66
C GLU A 74 -10.12 17.68 -2.15
N ASN A 75 -8.91 17.36 -2.63
CA ASN A 75 -8.52 17.51 -4.03
C ASN A 75 -9.27 16.54 -4.95
N THR A 76 -9.47 15.30 -4.51
CA THR A 76 -10.23 14.33 -5.31
C THR A 76 -11.71 14.72 -5.42
N GLU A 77 -12.34 15.13 -4.33
CA GLU A 77 -13.74 15.56 -4.29
C GLU A 77 -13.96 16.81 -5.13
N SER A 78 -13.09 17.81 -5.03
CA SER A 78 -13.17 19.04 -5.83
C SER A 78 -12.99 18.82 -7.33
N GLN A 79 -12.27 17.77 -7.72
CA GLN A 79 -12.09 17.34 -9.11
C GLN A 79 -13.18 16.36 -9.59
N GLY A 80 -14.13 15.97 -8.73
CA GLY A 80 -15.15 14.97 -9.04
C GLY A 80 -14.59 13.55 -9.21
N ILE A 81 -13.40 13.28 -8.67
CA ILE A 81 -12.73 11.98 -8.72
C ILE A 81 -13.26 11.10 -7.58
N ASN A 82 -13.73 9.91 -7.92
CA ASN A 82 -14.09 8.90 -6.92
C ASN A 82 -12.82 8.12 -6.51
N LEU A 83 -12.21 8.52 -5.38
CA LEU A 83 -10.97 7.89 -4.89
C LEU A 83 -11.08 6.36 -4.76
N HIS A 84 -12.21 5.86 -4.25
CA HIS A 84 -12.43 4.42 -4.08
C HIS A 84 -12.35 3.66 -5.41
N SER A 85 -12.91 4.24 -6.48
CA SER A 85 -12.83 3.68 -7.83
C SER A 85 -11.41 3.73 -8.38
N GLU A 86 -10.66 4.82 -8.13
CA GLU A 86 -9.26 4.92 -8.54
C GLU A 86 -8.36 3.93 -7.79
N LEU A 87 -8.64 3.67 -6.50
CA LEU A 87 -7.96 2.63 -5.72
C LEU A 87 -8.17 1.23 -6.33
N LEU A 88 -9.40 0.92 -6.73
CA LEU A 88 -9.72 -0.36 -7.39
C LEU A 88 -9.03 -0.49 -8.75
N LYS A 89 -9.02 0.58 -9.56
CA LYS A 89 -8.31 0.59 -10.84
C LYS A 89 -6.81 0.41 -10.66
N PHE A 90 -6.21 1.11 -9.70
CA PHE A 90 -4.78 0.98 -9.41
C PHE A 90 -4.43 -0.46 -8.97
N TYR A 91 -5.27 -1.07 -8.13
CA TYR A 91 -5.09 -2.47 -7.75
C TYR A 91 -5.17 -3.41 -8.97
N ASP A 92 -6.20 -3.26 -9.82
CA ASP A 92 -6.37 -4.10 -11.02
C ASP A 92 -5.22 -3.94 -12.03
N GLU A 93 -4.70 -2.73 -12.18
CA GLU A 93 -3.63 -2.42 -13.14
C GLU A 93 -2.24 -2.85 -12.66
N TYR A 94 -1.91 -2.64 -11.38
CA TYR A 94 -0.54 -2.75 -10.88
C TYR A 94 -0.29 -3.92 -9.92
N TYR A 95 -1.32 -4.53 -9.32
CA TYR A 95 -1.13 -5.73 -8.48
C TYR A 95 -1.13 -7.01 -9.34
N SER A 96 -0.18 -7.10 -10.27
CA SER A 96 0.01 -8.26 -11.15
C SER A 96 1.12 -9.20 -10.67
N SER A 97 0.89 -10.52 -10.78
CA SER A 97 1.80 -11.55 -10.27
C SER A 97 3.20 -11.52 -10.92
N ASN A 98 3.32 -11.04 -12.17
CA ASN A 98 4.61 -10.91 -12.85
C ASN A 98 5.52 -9.82 -12.25
N GLN A 99 4.98 -8.95 -11.39
CA GLN A 99 5.70 -7.89 -10.68
C GLN A 99 5.89 -8.19 -9.19
N MET A 100 5.44 -9.37 -8.72
CA MET A 100 5.49 -9.75 -7.32
C MET A 100 6.64 -10.71 -7.03
N SER A 101 7.14 -10.64 -5.80
CA SER A 101 8.10 -11.59 -5.25
C SER A 101 7.74 -11.84 -3.80
N VAL A 102 7.77 -13.10 -3.37
CA VAL A 102 7.43 -13.50 -2.00
C VAL A 102 8.61 -14.23 -1.37
N CYS A 103 8.86 -13.93 -0.09
CA CYS A 103 9.82 -14.66 0.74
C CYS A 103 9.07 -15.21 1.95
N VAL A 104 9.19 -16.51 2.18
CA VAL A 104 8.59 -17.19 3.34
C VAL A 104 9.70 -17.81 4.17
N LEU A 105 9.71 -17.48 5.46
CA LEU A 105 10.60 -18.05 6.45
C LEU A 105 9.78 -18.86 7.45
N GLY A 106 10.11 -20.13 7.58
CA GLY A 106 9.45 -21.08 8.45
C GLY A 106 10.41 -22.11 9.01
N LYS A 107 9.94 -22.91 9.96
CA LYS A 107 10.70 -24.04 10.53
C LYS A 107 10.54 -25.32 9.69
N GLU A 108 9.59 -25.30 8.78
CA GLU A 108 9.26 -26.34 7.83
C GLU A 108 10.41 -26.55 6.83
N SER A 109 10.45 -27.73 6.22
CA SER A 109 11.40 -28.04 5.15
C SER A 109 11.13 -27.20 3.90
N LEU A 110 12.13 -27.13 3.00
CA LEU A 110 11.99 -26.40 1.74
C LEU A 110 10.82 -26.93 0.89
N ASP A 111 10.63 -28.24 0.85
CA ASP A 111 9.52 -28.87 0.10
C ASP A 111 8.15 -28.49 0.68
N GLU A 112 8.03 -28.45 2.01
CA GLU A 112 6.80 -28.03 2.69
C GLU A 112 6.51 -26.54 2.44
N LEU A 113 7.52 -25.67 2.53
CA LEU A 113 7.38 -24.24 2.25
C LEU A 113 7.04 -23.97 0.79
N GLN A 114 7.69 -24.67 -0.15
CA GLN A 114 7.38 -24.55 -1.57
C GLN A 114 5.92 -24.95 -1.85
N ASN A 115 5.49 -26.10 -1.34
CA ASN A 115 4.11 -26.56 -1.50
C ASN A 115 3.10 -25.62 -0.82
N LEU A 116 3.46 -24.99 0.28
CA LEU A 116 2.63 -23.98 0.94
C LEU A 116 2.47 -22.74 0.05
N VAL A 117 3.56 -22.20 -0.49
CA VAL A 117 3.52 -21.01 -1.34
C VAL A 117 2.71 -21.26 -2.60
N ILE A 118 2.95 -22.38 -3.31
CA ILE A 118 2.20 -22.76 -4.53
C ILE A 118 0.69 -22.87 -4.28
N ARG A 119 0.27 -23.29 -3.08
CA ARG A 119 -1.16 -23.41 -2.73
C ARG A 119 -1.82 -22.07 -2.38
N LYS A 120 -1.04 -21.07 -1.96
CA LYS A 120 -1.58 -19.83 -1.34
C LYS A 120 -1.49 -18.60 -2.23
N PHE A 121 -0.52 -18.55 -3.14
CA PHE A 121 -0.32 -17.47 -4.11
C PHE A 121 -0.48 -18.02 -5.52
#